data_AF-A0A3M9MVG9-F1
#
_entry.id   AF-A0A3M9MVG9-F1
#
_cell.length_a   1.000
_cell.length_b   1.000
_cell.length_c   1.000
_cell.angle_alpha   90.00
_cell.angle_beta   90.00
_cell.angle_gamma   90.00
#
_symmetry.space_group_name_H-M   'P 1'
#
loop_
_entity.id
_entity.type
_entity.pdbx_description
1 polymer ?
#
loop_
_entity_poly.entity_id
_entity_poly.type
_entity_poly.pdbx_seq_one_letter_code
_entity_poly.pdbx_strand_id
1 'polypeptide(L)'
;MLPGEFIKYSREEVFKKYKQLRYTKNNNSFFLYLIYTAGTCVYVGETSNIFWRVTKHKAKCTAGSVIYLREYPEKETVLRLEKHYIRMLKPKFNSRYCQANQLELF
;
A
#
# COMPACT_ATOMS: atom_id res chain seq x y z
N MET A 1 12.59 3.27 12.47
CA MET A 1 12.72 3.81 11.10
C MET A 1 12.41 2.70 10.12
N LEU A 2 11.57 2.92 9.12
CA LEU A 2 11.31 1.91 8.08
C LEU A 2 12.50 1.88 7.10
N PRO A 3 13.02 0.70 6.70
CA PRO A 3 14.20 0.61 5.84
C PRO A 3 13.82 0.87 4.37
N GLY A 4 14.48 1.88 3.76
CA GLY A 4 14.25 2.35 2.39
C GLY A 4 13.24 3.50 2.30
N GLU A 5 13.56 4.52 1.51
CA GLU A 5 12.82 5.80 1.47
C GLU A 5 11.42 5.64 0.86
N PHE A 6 10.45 5.29 1.71
CA PHE A 6 9.05 5.54 1.40
C PHE A 6 8.83 7.04 1.29
N ILE A 7 8.18 7.47 0.21
CA ILE A 7 7.73 8.85 0.08
C ILE A 7 6.36 8.97 0.74
N LYS A 8 6.19 10.01 1.55
CA LYS A 8 4.92 10.30 2.24
C LYS A 8 4.03 11.12 1.33
N TYR A 9 2.76 10.76 1.32
CA TYR A 9 1.72 11.47 0.61
C TYR A 9 0.45 11.60 1.46
N SER A 10 -0.25 12.70 1.32
CA SER A 10 -1.69 12.78 1.55
C SER A 10 -2.43 12.09 0.40
N ARG A 11 -3.73 11.87 0.58
CA ARG A 11 -4.58 11.31 -0.47
C ARG A 11 -4.62 12.23 -1.70
N GLU A 12 -4.73 13.53 -1.49
CA GLU A 12 -4.80 14.55 -2.53
C GLU A 12 -3.48 14.62 -3.31
N GLU A 13 -2.34 14.47 -2.64
CA GLU A 13 -1.03 14.43 -3.29
C GLU A 13 -0.86 13.18 -4.17
N VAL A 14 -1.36 12.01 -3.75
CA VAL A 14 -1.39 10.82 -4.62
C VAL A 14 -2.20 11.10 -5.88
N PHE A 15 -3.39 11.67 -5.75
CA PHE A 15 -4.23 11.98 -6.91
C PHE A 15 -3.59 13.01 -7.85
N LYS A 16 -2.89 14.00 -7.32
CA LYS A 16 -2.16 14.99 -8.12
C LYS A 16 -0.96 14.37 -8.83
N LYS A 17 -0.12 13.62 -8.12
CA LYS A 17 1.13 13.04 -8.64
C LYS A 17 0.90 11.89 -9.63
N TYR A 18 -0.15 11.10 -9.42
CA TYR A 18 -0.43 9.89 -10.20
C TYR A 18 -1.69 10.01 -11.07
N LYS A 19 -2.11 11.24 -11.39
CA LYS A 19 -3.30 11.53 -12.21
C LYS A 19 -3.28 10.80 -13.56
N GLN A 20 -2.11 10.68 -14.18
CA GLN A 20 -1.86 9.97 -15.44
C GLN A 20 -2.24 8.48 -15.37
N LEU A 21 -2.11 7.86 -14.20
CA LEU A 21 -2.46 6.45 -14.00
C LEU A 21 -3.97 6.20 -14.08
N ARG A 22 -4.81 7.24 -14.00
CA ARG A 22 -6.27 7.14 -14.14
C ARG A 22 -6.69 6.43 -15.43
N TYR A 23 -5.99 6.68 -16.53
CA TYR A 23 -6.30 6.15 -17.86
C TYR A 23 -5.37 5.01 -18.29
N THR A 24 -4.45 4.60 -17.42
CA THR A 24 -3.44 3.59 -17.74
C THR A 24 -3.98 2.20 -17.40
N LYS A 25 -4.15 1.35 -18.43
CA LYS A 25 -4.60 -0.04 -18.27
C LYS A 25 -3.45 -0.99 -17.91
N ASN A 26 -2.29 -0.79 -18.52
CA ASN A 26 -1.07 -1.56 -18.25
C ASN A 26 0.06 -0.60 -17.88
N ASN A 27 0.71 -0.84 -16.74
CA ASN A 27 2.00 -0.24 -16.41
C ASN A 27 2.88 -1.33 -15.78
N ASN A 28 4.20 -1.17 -15.93
CA ASN A 28 5.20 -2.05 -15.33
C ASN A 28 5.72 -1.47 -14.01
N SER A 29 4.87 -0.72 -13.30
CA SER A 29 5.21 -0.07 -12.04
C SER A 29 4.51 -0.79 -10.91
N PHE A 30 5.25 -1.34 -9.95
CA PHE A 30 4.67 -2.04 -8.80
C PHE A 30 4.85 -1.21 -7.54
N PHE A 31 3.75 -0.82 -6.91
CA PHE A 31 3.75 0.03 -5.72
C PHE A 31 3.47 -0.78 -4.47
N LEU A 32 4.33 -0.61 -3.46
CA LEU A 32 4.01 -0.95 -2.08
C LEU A 32 3.54 0.31 -1.36
N TYR A 33 2.40 0.24 -0.68
CA TYR A 33 1.86 1.35 0.08
C TYR A 33 1.42 0.95 1.48
N LEU A 34 1.71 1.81 2.45
CA LEU A 34 1.28 1.68 3.83
C LEU A 34 0.43 2.89 4.20
N ILE A 35 -0.74 2.66 4.75
CA ILE A 35 -1.65 3.70 5.21
C ILE A 35 -1.53 3.81 6.73
N TYR A 36 -1.22 5.00 7.20
CA TYR A 36 -1.16 5.35 8.61
C TYR A 36 -2.28 6.33 8.97
N THR A 37 -2.88 6.14 10.14
CA THR A 37 -3.85 7.07 10.73
C THR A 37 -3.48 7.26 12.19
N ALA A 38 -3.37 8.51 12.64
CA ALA A 38 -2.98 8.85 14.02
C ALA A 38 -1.72 8.08 14.50
N GLY A 39 -0.69 8.02 13.66
CA GLY A 39 0.58 7.35 13.97
C GLY A 39 0.57 5.82 13.89
N THR A 40 -0.59 5.18 13.69
CA THR A 40 -0.72 3.72 13.61
C THR A 40 -0.87 3.25 12.17
N CYS A 41 -0.15 2.19 11.78
CA CYS A 41 -0.35 1.54 10.48
C CYS A 41 -1.71 0.82 10.47
N VAL A 42 -2.63 1.26 9.62
CA VAL A 42 -3.98 0.68 9.53
C VAL A 42 -4.14 -0.28 8.37
N TYR A 43 -3.30 -0.16 7.34
CA TYR A 43 -3.33 -1.03 6.15
C TYR A 43 -1.99 -1.06 5.43
N VAL A 44 -1.62 -2.23 4.90
CA VAL A 44 -0.50 -2.43 3.97
C VAL A 44 -1.08 -3.04 2.70
N GLY A 45 -0.62 -2.60 1.53
CA GLY A 45 -1.04 -3.20 0.29
C GLY A 45 -0.06 -3.03 -0.85
N GLU A 46 -0.26 -3.83 -1.89
CA GLU A 46 0.36 -3.62 -3.20
C GLU A 46 -0.64 -3.23 -4.30
N THR A 47 -0.12 -2.63 -5.37
CA THR A 47 -0.86 -2.38 -6.61
C THR A 47 0.06 -1.98 -7.75
N SER A 48 -0.34 -2.22 -8.99
CA SER A 48 0.23 -1.54 -10.15
C SER A 48 -0.38 -0.16 -10.42
N ASN A 49 -1.55 0.17 -9.85
CA ASN A 49 -2.22 1.44 -10.11
C ASN A 49 -2.65 2.12 -8.81
N ILE A 50 -1.72 2.91 -8.24
CA ILE A 50 -1.94 3.58 -6.95
C ILE A 50 -3.11 4.57 -6.99
N PHE A 51 -3.35 5.23 -8.13
CA PHE A 51 -4.47 6.16 -8.29
C PHE A 51 -5.80 5.45 -7.99
N TRP A 52 -6.11 4.39 -8.74
CA TRP A 52 -7.36 3.65 -8.56
C TRP A 52 -7.45 2.95 -7.22
N ARG A 53 -6.32 2.47 -6.68
CA ARG A 53 -6.28 1.81 -5.38
C ARG A 53 -6.67 2.77 -4.25
N VAL A 54 -6.15 4.00 -4.26
CA VAL A 54 -6.51 5.04 -3.29
C VAL A 54 -7.95 5.52 -3.50
N THR A 55 -8.44 5.63 -4.74
CA THR A 55 -9.86 5.94 -5.02
C THR A 55 -10.82 4.93 -4.39
N LYS A 56 -10.46 3.64 -4.40
CA LYS A 56 -11.29 2.55 -3.83
C LYS A 56 -11.22 2.50 -2.29
N HIS A 57 -10.12 2.93 -1.69
CA HIS A 57 -9.90 2.85 -0.24
C HIS A 57 -10.54 3.98 0.56
N LYS A 58 -11.79 4.36 0.26
CA LYS A 58 -12.51 5.43 0.98
C LYS A 58 -12.61 5.20 2.49
N ALA A 59 -12.82 3.94 2.91
CA ALA A 59 -12.97 3.59 4.32
C ALA A 59 -11.63 3.44 5.08
N LYS A 60 -10.52 3.22 4.35
CA LYS A 60 -9.19 2.98 4.95
C LYS A 60 -8.30 4.23 4.93
N CYS A 61 -8.59 5.17 4.03
CA CYS A 61 -7.85 6.41 3.83
C CYS A 61 -8.75 7.61 4.17
N THR A 62 -8.79 7.96 5.46
CA THR A 62 -9.49 9.16 5.96
C THR A 62 -8.70 10.44 5.65
N ALA A 63 -9.29 11.61 5.86
CA ALA A 63 -8.64 12.90 5.59
C ALA A 63 -7.32 13.11 6.35
N GLY A 64 -7.18 12.52 7.55
CA GLY A 64 -5.94 12.56 8.35
C GLY A 64 -4.97 11.40 8.07
N SER A 65 -5.18 10.64 7.00
CA SER A 65 -4.32 9.49 6.70
C SER A 65 -3.06 9.90 5.94
N VAL A 66 -1.94 9.25 6.27
CA VAL A 66 -0.66 9.39 5.58
C VAL A 66 -0.38 8.11 4.81
N ILE A 67 -0.06 8.24 3.53
CA ILE A 67 0.25 7.13 2.63
C ILE A 67 1.76 7.12 2.41
N TYR A 68 2.44 6.11 2.92
CA TYR A 68 3.84 5.83 2.61
C TYR A 68 3.87 4.98 1.34
N LEU A 69 4.53 5.45 0.30
CA LEU A 69 4.52 4.82 -1.01
C LEU A 69 5.95 4.58 -1.51
N ARG A 70 6.20 3.41 -2.08
CA ARG A 70 7.44 3.11 -2.78
C ARG A 70 7.17 2.28 -4.03
N GLU A 71 7.82 2.65 -5.13
CA GLU A 71 7.75 1.95 -6.40
C GLU A 71 8.91 0.96 -6.53
N TYR A 72 8.65 -0.16 -7.19
CA TYR A 72 9.59 -1.25 -7.45
C TYR A 72 9.44 -1.73 -8.89
N PRO A 73 10.54 -2.20 -9.51
CA PRO A 73 10.52 -2.73 -10.87
C PRO A 73 9.94 -4.14 -10.95
N GLU A 74 9.93 -4.90 -9.85
CA GLU A 74 9.56 -6.31 -9.80
C GLU A 74 8.35 -6.55 -8.92
N LYS A 75 7.40 -7.32 -9.45
CA LYS A 75 6.16 -7.69 -8.76
C LYS A 75 6.43 -8.60 -7.55
N GLU A 76 7.27 -9.61 -7.72
CA GLU A 76 7.64 -10.60 -6.70
C GLU A 76 8.23 -9.91 -5.47
N THR A 77 9.08 -8.91 -5.69
CA THR A 77 9.68 -8.11 -4.62
C THR A 77 8.61 -7.40 -3.78
N VAL A 78 7.62 -6.77 -4.43
CA VAL A 78 6.53 -6.07 -3.73
C VAL A 78 5.62 -7.04 -2.97
N LEU A 79 5.28 -8.19 -3.55
CA LEU A 79 4.46 -9.21 -2.88
C LEU A 79 5.13 -9.75 -1.62
N ARG A 80 6.45 -10.01 -1.68
CA ARG A 80 7.23 -10.44 -0.52
C ARG A 80 7.25 -9.37 0.57
N LEU A 81 7.47 -8.12 0.20
CA LEU A 81 7.51 -7.00 1.14
C LEU A 81 6.14 -6.71 1.77
N GLU A 82 5.06 -6.79 1.01
CA GLU A 82 3.69 -6.66 1.52
C GLU A 82 3.45 -7.68 2.65
N LYS A 83 3.75 -8.97 2.39
CA LYS A 83 3.64 -10.03 3.40
C LYS A 83 4.50 -9.73 4.63
N HIS A 84 5.75 -9.28 4.44
CA HIS A 84 6.65 -8.91 5.52
C HIS A 84 6.07 -7.78 6.39
N TYR A 85 5.62 -6.67 5.80
CA TYR A 85 5.07 -5.54 6.53
C TYR A 85 3.74 -5.86 7.22
N ILE A 86 2.88 -6.68 6.61
CA ILE A 86 1.64 -7.17 7.27
C ILE A 86 1.99 -7.94 8.55
N ARG A 87 2.98 -8.85 8.49
CA ARG A 87 3.43 -9.63 9.66
C ARG A 87 4.01 -8.75 10.76
N MET A 88 4.83 -7.77 10.38
CA MET A 88 5.51 -6.88 11.32
C MET A 88 4.57 -5.86 11.97
N LEU A 89 3.69 -5.24 11.19
CA LEU A 89 2.87 -4.10 11.63
C LEU A 89 1.47 -4.50 12.09
N LYS A 90 1.01 -5.72 11.76
CA LYS A 90 -0.31 -6.27 12.09
C LYS A 90 -1.47 -5.27 11.88
N PRO A 91 -1.56 -4.63 10.70
CA PRO A 91 -2.53 -3.56 10.46
C PRO A 91 -3.98 -4.09 10.52
N LYS A 92 -4.86 -3.34 11.19
CA LYS A 92 -6.25 -3.76 11.47
C LYS A 92 -7.06 -4.16 10.24
N PHE A 93 -6.81 -3.52 9.09
CA PHE A 93 -7.55 -3.79 7.85
C PHE A 93 -6.94 -4.91 6.98
N ASN A 94 -5.82 -5.51 7.39
CA ASN A 94 -5.28 -6.74 6.79
C ASN A 94 -5.55 -7.98 7.64
N SER A 95 -6.41 -7.89 8.67
CA SER A 95 -6.71 -8.98 9.62
C SER A 95 -7.10 -10.31 8.97
N ARG A 96 -7.72 -10.29 7.78
CA ARG A 96 -8.00 -11.50 7.00
C ARG A 96 -6.74 -12.27 6.58
N TYR A 97 -5.64 -11.57 6.30
CA TYR A 97 -4.33 -12.16 5.95
C TYR A 97 -3.46 -12.50 7.16
N CYS A 98 -3.90 -12.14 8.38
CA CYS A 98 -3.18 -12.42 9.62
C CYS A 98 -3.64 -13.74 10.28
N GLN A 99 -4.49 -14.54 9.62
CA GLN A 99 -4.83 -15.87 10.14
C GLN A 99 -3.64 -16.82 9.96
N ALA A 100 -3.21 -17.47 11.04
CA ALA A 100 -2.07 -18.37 11.09
C ALA A 100 -2.14 -19.46 9.99
N ASN A 101 -3.35 -19.84 9.60
CA ASN A 101 -3.68 -20.91 8.68
C ASN A 101 -3.54 -20.51 7.20
N GLN A 102 -3.37 -19.22 6.88
CA GLN A 102 -3.13 -18.73 5.51
C GLN A 102 -1.65 -18.48 5.21
N LEU A 103 -0.76 -18.71 6.18
CA LEU A 103 0.69 -18.57 6.00
C LEU A 103 1.32 -19.76 5.28
N GLU A 104 0.60 -20.86 5.13
CA GLU A 104 0.96 -22.01 4.30
C GLU A 104 0.24 -21.93 2.96
N LEU A 105 0.87 -21.34 1.95
CA LEU A 105 0.54 -21.64 0.56
C LEU A 105 1.84 -21.72 -0.25
N PHE A 106 2.16 -22.99 -0.54
CA PHE A 106 2.92 -23.59 -1.64
C PHE A 106 3.21 -22.67 -2.84
#